data_AF-A0AAW2RNG3-F1
#
_entry.id   AF-A0AAW2RNG3-F1
#
_cell.length_a   1.000
_cell.length_b   1.000
_cell.length_c   1.000
_cell.angle_alpha   90.00
_cell.angle_beta   90.00
_cell.angle_gamma   90.00
#
_symmetry.space_group_name_H-M   'P 1'
#
loop_
_entity.id
_entity.type
_entity.pdbx_description
1 polymer ?
#
loop_
_entity_poly.entity_id
_entity_poly.type
_entity_poly.pdbx_seq_one_letter_code
_entity_poly.pdbx_strand_id
1 'polypeptide(L)'
;MAANGNARVPTTPGAGGVGRNGLAKIQTNKKAEGVCHDDSTPPVKAQTIDELHSLQMKKSAPTTPIDGMKGPFAAFSEDERSKQQLQSISASLASLTRETGPKVVKGDPARQSETPVYRTGSPNIEMDEHTFMVNRERAVDYLNSLDKVFVNDQFLNWDPENRIKVRIVSARAYHSLFMHNMCIRPTPEELENFGTPDFTIYNAGQFPCNRYTHYMTSSTSIDLNLARREMVILGTQYAGEMKKAFSVLCTISCLSVKSCPSILAAIGAKMEMLLSSLACQVRYGKTTLSTDHNRYLIGDDEHCWGDNGVSNIEGGCYAKCIDLSREKEPDIWNAIKFGTVLENVVFDEHTREVDYSDKSVTENTRAAYPIEYIPNAKIPCVAPHPKNVILLACDAFGVLPPVSKLSLAQTMYHFISGYTALVAGTEDGIKEPQATFSACFGAAFIMMHPTKYAAMLAAKMEKHGATGWLVNTGWSGGRYGSGNRIKLAYTRKIIDAIHSGSLLKANYKKTEVFGDPNRG
;
A
#
# COMPACT_ATOMS: atom_id res chain seq x y z
N MET A 1 42.75 -20.34 -34.05
CA MET A 1 43.56 -21.46 -34.59
C MET A 1 43.06 -22.73 -33.91
N ALA A 2 42.19 -23.50 -34.59
CA ALA A 2 42.46 -24.83 -35.17
C ALA A 2 42.61 -25.93 -34.09
N ALA A 3 42.03 -27.14 -34.11
CA ALA A 3 41.29 -27.96 -35.09
C ALA A 3 40.55 -29.08 -34.27
N ASN A 4 39.31 -29.46 -34.55
CA ASN A 4 38.84 -30.51 -35.49
C ASN A 4 39.21 -31.98 -35.14
N GLY A 5 38.22 -32.87 -35.09
CA GLY A 5 38.41 -34.32 -34.96
C GLY A 5 37.10 -35.14 -35.00
N ASN A 6 36.62 -35.42 -36.22
CA ASN A 6 35.45 -36.21 -36.59
C ASN A 6 35.82 -37.70 -36.80
N ALA A 7 34.98 -38.67 -36.43
CA ALA A 7 34.86 -40.00 -37.06
C ALA A 7 33.61 -40.73 -36.53
N ARG A 8 32.52 -40.86 -37.29
CA ARG A 8 32.17 -41.83 -38.37
C ARG A 8 31.52 -43.14 -37.89
N VAL A 9 30.31 -43.34 -38.44
CA VAL A 9 29.32 -44.43 -38.33
C VAL A 9 29.68 -45.60 -39.27
N PRO A 10 29.15 -46.83 -39.06
CA PRO A 10 28.22 -47.45 -40.03
C PRO A 10 27.02 -48.16 -39.34
N THR A 11 25.75 -47.79 -39.62
CA THR A 11 24.77 -48.36 -40.59
C THR A 11 24.27 -49.80 -40.33
N THR A 12 23.07 -49.89 -39.71
CA THR A 12 21.79 -50.58 -40.08
C THR A 12 21.78 -51.72 -41.13
N PRO A 13 20.76 -52.66 -41.17
CA PRO A 13 19.31 -52.33 -41.19
C PRO A 13 18.25 -53.36 -40.72
N GLY A 14 16.99 -52.87 -40.62
CA GLY A 14 15.73 -53.63 -40.82
C GLY A 14 14.80 -53.70 -39.60
N ALA A 15 13.47 -53.55 -39.64
CA ALA A 15 12.46 -52.98 -40.54
C ALA A 15 11.08 -53.17 -39.85
N GLY A 16 10.18 -52.19 -39.96
CA GLY A 16 8.73 -52.27 -39.68
C GLY A 16 8.32 -52.18 -38.20
N GLY A 17 7.26 -51.50 -37.75
CA GLY A 17 6.16 -50.77 -38.38
C GLY A 17 5.09 -50.53 -37.29
N VAL A 18 4.53 -49.31 -37.26
CA VAL A 18 3.17 -48.90 -36.81
C VAL A 18 2.64 -49.34 -35.42
N GLY A 19 2.26 -48.37 -34.57
CA GLY A 19 1.26 -48.61 -33.50
C GLY A 19 1.16 -47.53 -32.42
N ARG A 20 0.05 -46.76 -32.43
CA ARG A 20 -0.37 -45.81 -31.38
C ARG A 20 -0.57 -46.54 -30.04
N ASN A 21 0.04 -46.04 -28.95
CA ASN A 21 -0.35 -46.46 -27.59
C ASN A 21 -1.20 -45.37 -26.92
N GLY A 22 -2.48 -45.67 -26.80
CA GLY A 22 -3.45 -44.93 -26.00
C GLY A 22 -3.28 -45.18 -24.50
N LEU A 23 -3.87 -44.28 -23.71
CA LEU A 23 -3.87 -44.28 -22.25
C LEU A 23 -4.54 -45.54 -21.66
N ALA A 24 -4.04 -45.97 -20.50
CA ALA A 24 -4.50 -47.15 -19.78
C ALA A 24 -5.95 -47.01 -19.27
N LYS A 25 -6.78 -48.05 -19.52
CA LYS A 25 -8.14 -48.18 -18.98
C LYS A 25 -8.12 -48.52 -17.49
N ILE A 26 -8.84 -47.73 -16.69
CA ILE A 26 -9.15 -48.04 -15.29
C ILE A 26 -10.32 -49.03 -15.26
N GLN A 27 -10.09 -50.21 -14.66
CA GLN A 27 -11.14 -51.17 -14.31
C GLN A 27 -11.65 -50.87 -12.90
N THR A 28 -12.96 -50.71 -12.72
CA THR A 28 -13.60 -50.62 -11.40
C THR A 28 -14.44 -51.87 -11.14
N ASN A 29 -14.04 -52.65 -10.13
CA ASN A 29 -14.83 -53.77 -9.62
C ASN A 29 -15.85 -53.25 -8.59
N LYS A 30 -17.13 -53.56 -8.81
CA LYS A 30 -18.25 -53.37 -7.87
C LYS A 30 -18.50 -54.64 -7.05
N LYS A 31 -18.67 -54.49 -5.73
CA LYS A 31 -19.58 -55.25 -4.83
C LYS A 31 -19.63 -54.50 -3.47
N ALA A 32 -20.76 -53.83 -3.17
CA ALA A 32 -21.80 -54.23 -2.20
C ALA A 32 -21.41 -53.78 -0.75
N GLU A 33 -22.21 -53.13 0.09
CA GLU A 33 -23.66 -52.92 0.20
C GLU A 33 -23.93 -51.72 1.14
N GLY A 34 -25.01 -50.96 0.88
CA GLY A 34 -25.46 -49.84 1.72
C GLY A 34 -26.59 -49.07 1.03
N VAL A 35 -27.77 -49.67 0.98
CA VAL A 35 -29.00 -49.11 0.39
C VAL A 35 -29.75 -48.28 1.44
N CYS A 36 -30.13 -47.06 1.07
CA CYS A 36 -31.38 -46.45 1.52
C CYS A 36 -32.12 -45.94 0.27
N HIS A 37 -33.27 -46.56 -0.01
CA HIS A 37 -34.25 -46.14 -1.01
C HIS A 37 -35.19 -45.12 -0.37
N ASP A 38 -35.38 -43.97 -1.03
CA ASP A 38 -36.69 -43.30 -1.12
C ASP A 38 -36.73 -42.50 -2.44
N ASP A 39 -37.11 -43.18 -3.51
CA ASP A 39 -37.65 -42.56 -4.72
C ASP A 39 -39.15 -42.88 -4.73
N SER A 40 -39.96 -41.97 -4.23
CA SER A 40 -41.42 -42.02 -4.35
C SER A 40 -41.95 -40.75 -5.02
N THR A 41 -41.61 -40.54 -6.28
CA THR A 41 -42.44 -39.74 -7.21
C THR A 41 -42.51 -40.39 -8.58
N PRO A 42 -43.69 -40.52 -9.19
CA PRO A 42 -43.81 -41.15 -10.51
C PRO A 42 -43.15 -40.27 -11.59
N PRO A 43 -42.56 -40.87 -12.63
CA PRO A 43 -41.83 -40.13 -13.65
C PRO A 43 -42.79 -39.25 -14.47
N VAL A 44 -42.50 -37.95 -14.50
CA VAL A 44 -43.28 -37.00 -15.29
C VAL A 44 -42.80 -37.04 -16.74
N LYS A 45 -43.70 -37.45 -17.65
CA LYS A 45 -43.44 -37.41 -19.09
C LYS A 45 -43.80 -36.02 -19.63
N ALA A 46 -42.79 -35.19 -19.88
CA ALA A 46 -42.92 -33.99 -20.70
C ALA A 46 -42.37 -34.29 -22.10
N GLN A 47 -43.13 -33.96 -23.15
CA GLN A 47 -42.70 -34.21 -24.53
C GLN A 47 -42.04 -32.97 -25.17
N THR A 48 -42.11 -31.82 -24.50
CA THR A 48 -41.49 -30.56 -24.94
C THR A 48 -40.84 -29.80 -23.78
N ILE A 49 -39.88 -28.92 -24.09
CA ILE A 49 -39.15 -28.11 -23.10
C ILE A 49 -40.07 -27.14 -22.33
N ASP A 50 -41.12 -26.64 -22.97
CA ASP A 50 -42.06 -25.70 -22.35
C ASP A 50 -42.99 -26.37 -21.31
N GLU A 51 -43.32 -27.66 -21.50
CA GLU A 51 -44.02 -28.47 -20.49
C GLU A 51 -43.15 -28.72 -19.25
N LEU A 52 -41.84 -28.90 -19.44
CA LEU A 52 -40.90 -29.08 -18.33
C LEU A 52 -40.77 -27.79 -17.48
N HIS A 53 -40.73 -26.63 -18.15
CA HIS A 53 -40.63 -25.32 -17.51
C HIS A 53 -41.92 -24.94 -16.74
N SER A 54 -43.10 -25.28 -17.26
CA SER A 54 -44.38 -24.98 -16.61
C SER A 54 -44.64 -25.83 -15.36
N LEU A 55 -44.09 -27.04 -15.28
CA LEU A 55 -44.15 -27.90 -14.09
C LEU A 55 -43.22 -27.44 -12.96
N GLN A 56 -42.07 -26.81 -13.28
CA GLN A 56 -41.16 -26.24 -12.27
C GLN A 56 -41.72 -24.95 -11.63
N MET A 57 -42.53 -24.18 -12.37
CA MET A 57 -43.09 -22.90 -11.89
C MET A 57 -44.21 -23.07 -10.85
N LYS A 58 -44.82 -24.25 -10.71
CA LYS A 58 -46.03 -24.45 -9.86
C LYS A 58 -45.77 -24.87 -8.40
N LYS A 59 -44.51 -24.95 -7.94
CA LYS A 59 -44.17 -25.41 -6.58
C LYS A 59 -43.66 -24.34 -5.62
N SER A 60 -43.95 -23.07 -5.86
CA SER A 60 -43.49 -22.00 -4.96
C SER A 60 -44.53 -20.89 -4.82
N ALA A 61 -45.57 -21.15 -4.02
CA ALA A 61 -46.41 -20.11 -3.44
C ALA A 61 -46.60 -20.40 -1.94
N PRO A 62 -46.25 -19.47 -1.02
CA PRO A 62 -46.55 -19.64 0.40
C PRO A 62 -48.01 -19.30 0.69
N THR A 63 -48.73 -20.19 1.36
CA THR A 63 -50.08 -19.96 1.91
C THR A 63 -50.00 -19.41 3.33
N THR A 64 -49.95 -18.08 3.50
CA THR A 64 -50.30 -17.39 4.76
C THR A 64 -50.71 -15.94 4.44
N PRO A 65 -51.76 -15.36 5.06
CA PRO A 65 -52.22 -14.01 4.73
C PRO A 65 -51.22 -12.95 5.21
N ILE A 66 -50.99 -11.94 4.38
CA ILE A 66 -50.12 -10.78 4.68
C ILE A 66 -50.95 -9.73 5.40
N ASP A 67 -50.55 -9.38 6.61
CA ASP A 67 -50.79 -8.04 7.15
C ASP A 67 -49.47 -7.44 7.66
N GLY A 68 -49.24 -6.20 7.24
CA GLY A 68 -48.09 -5.31 7.46
C GLY A 68 -46.84 -5.82 8.18
N MET A 69 -45.80 -6.19 7.43
CA MET A 69 -44.38 -5.99 7.81
C MET A 69 -43.47 -6.14 6.58
N LYS A 70 -42.67 -5.11 6.27
CA LYS A 70 -41.62 -5.18 5.23
C LYS A 70 -40.47 -6.07 5.72
N GLY A 71 -40.36 -7.28 5.17
CA GLY A 71 -39.30 -8.24 5.44
C GLY A 71 -38.01 -8.02 4.60
N PRO A 72 -36.90 -8.70 4.95
CA PRO A 72 -35.51 -8.33 4.57
C PRO A 72 -35.07 -8.77 3.16
N PHE A 73 -36.00 -9.02 2.25
CA PHE A 73 -35.70 -9.48 0.87
C PHE A 73 -36.42 -8.64 -0.18
N ALA A 74 -36.22 -7.32 -0.14
CA ALA A 74 -36.44 -6.50 -1.33
C ALA A 74 -35.35 -6.83 -2.36
N ALA A 75 -35.76 -7.08 -3.60
CA ALA A 75 -34.82 -7.27 -4.71
C ALA A 75 -34.12 -5.94 -5.00
N PHE A 76 -32.88 -5.81 -4.55
CA PHE A 76 -32.02 -4.68 -4.88
C PHE A 76 -31.81 -4.60 -6.40
N SER A 77 -31.89 -3.39 -6.97
CA SER A 77 -31.55 -3.16 -8.38
C SER A 77 -30.06 -3.46 -8.64
N GLU A 78 -29.65 -3.68 -9.90
CA GLU A 78 -28.22 -3.85 -10.26
C GLU A 78 -27.36 -2.65 -9.82
N ASP A 79 -27.94 -1.45 -9.81
CA ASP A 79 -27.30 -0.23 -9.31
C ASP A 79 -27.14 -0.24 -7.78
N GLU A 80 -28.13 -0.75 -7.04
CA GLU A 80 -28.04 -0.91 -5.58
C GLU A 80 -27.09 -2.04 -5.17
N ARG A 81 -27.03 -3.14 -5.94
CA ARG A 81 -26.01 -4.18 -5.77
C ARG A 81 -24.61 -3.67 -6.09
N SER A 82 -24.46 -2.87 -7.14
CA SER A 82 -23.17 -2.24 -7.49
C SER A 82 -22.74 -1.23 -6.42
N LYS A 83 -23.66 -0.39 -5.93
CA LYS A 83 -23.41 0.54 -4.82
C LYS A 83 -23.09 -0.18 -3.51
N GLN A 84 -23.81 -1.24 -3.14
CA GLN A 84 -23.51 -2.06 -1.94
C GLN A 84 -22.21 -2.87 -2.09
N GLN A 85 -21.90 -3.42 -3.27
CA GLN A 85 -20.60 -4.05 -3.53
C GLN A 85 -19.48 -3.03 -3.42
N LEU A 86 -19.61 -1.83 -4.00
CA LEU A 86 -18.60 -0.77 -3.92
C LEU A 86 -18.39 -0.27 -2.48
N GLN A 87 -19.46 -0.11 -1.68
CA GLN A 87 -19.40 0.30 -0.27
C GLN A 87 -18.85 -0.80 0.66
N SER A 88 -19.24 -2.06 0.46
CA SER A 88 -18.81 -3.20 1.29
C SER A 88 -17.35 -3.60 1.02
N ILE A 89 -16.90 -3.50 -0.23
CA ILE A 89 -15.57 -3.94 -0.69
C ILE A 89 -14.51 -2.88 -0.39
N SER A 90 -14.77 -1.58 -0.65
CA SER A 90 -13.72 -0.55 -0.54
C SER A 90 -13.28 -0.24 0.90
N ALA A 91 -14.22 -0.11 1.84
CA ALA A 91 -13.92 0.21 3.23
C ALA A 91 -13.28 -0.99 3.98
N SER A 92 -13.79 -2.20 3.75
CA SER A 92 -13.31 -3.40 4.45
C SER A 92 -12.00 -3.95 3.89
N LEU A 93 -11.79 -3.93 2.56
CA LEU A 93 -10.58 -4.52 1.96
C LEU A 93 -9.32 -3.67 2.15
N ALA A 94 -9.43 -2.34 2.16
CA ALA A 94 -8.30 -1.47 2.50
C ALA A 94 -7.84 -1.68 3.97
N SER A 95 -8.76 -2.08 4.86
CA SER A 95 -8.47 -2.41 6.27
C SER A 95 -7.91 -3.83 6.43
N LEU A 96 -8.55 -4.84 5.83
CA LEU A 96 -8.15 -6.26 5.95
C LEU A 96 -6.75 -6.54 5.36
N THR A 97 -6.41 -5.90 4.24
CA THR A 97 -5.06 -5.98 3.63
C THR A 97 -4.02 -5.18 4.40
N ARG A 98 -4.42 -4.14 5.14
CA ARG A 98 -3.55 -3.40 6.07
C ARG A 98 -3.17 -4.22 7.29
N GLU A 99 -4.09 -5.03 7.81
CA GLU A 99 -3.88 -5.83 9.03
C GLU A 99 -3.02 -7.07 8.79
N THR A 100 -3.13 -7.68 7.61
CA THR A 100 -2.41 -8.94 7.29
C THR A 100 -1.12 -8.73 6.50
N GLY A 101 -0.97 -7.60 5.79
CA GLY A 101 0.22 -7.31 4.99
C GLY A 101 0.38 -8.21 3.75
N PRO A 102 1.42 -7.98 2.91
CA PRO A 102 1.59 -8.73 1.68
C PRO A 102 2.10 -10.16 1.95
N LYS A 103 1.79 -11.06 1.03
CA LYS A 103 2.38 -12.41 0.99
C LYS A 103 3.69 -12.35 0.23
N VAL A 104 4.76 -12.87 0.83
CA VAL A 104 6.13 -12.75 0.34
C VAL A 104 6.70 -14.14 0.17
N VAL A 105 7.22 -14.43 -1.04
CA VAL A 105 7.83 -15.74 -1.31
C VAL A 105 9.03 -15.99 -0.40
N LYS A 106 9.10 -17.20 0.17
CA LYS A 106 10.19 -17.66 1.02
C LYS A 106 11.47 -17.83 0.21
N GLY A 107 12.58 -17.31 0.75
CA GLY A 107 13.90 -17.84 0.39
C GLY A 107 14.66 -17.15 -0.74
N ASP A 108 14.58 -15.82 -0.87
CA ASP A 108 15.70 -15.10 -1.51
C ASP A 108 16.20 -13.93 -0.64
N PRO A 109 17.44 -14.05 -0.15
CA PRO A 109 18.27 -12.97 0.32
C PRO A 109 19.49 -12.81 -0.60
N ALA A 110 19.72 -11.64 -1.22
CA ALA A 110 21.02 -11.42 -1.86
C ALA A 110 22.22 -11.50 -0.86
N ARG A 111 21.95 -11.55 0.47
CA ARG A 111 22.89 -11.98 1.53
C ARG A 111 22.14 -12.67 2.68
N GLN A 112 22.55 -13.87 3.10
CA GLN A 112 21.98 -14.64 4.24
C GLN A 112 21.72 -13.84 5.55
N SER A 113 22.31 -12.65 5.70
CA SER A 113 22.07 -11.72 6.81
C SER A 113 20.86 -10.78 6.65
N GLU A 114 20.09 -10.87 5.56
CA GLU A 114 19.14 -9.83 5.12
C GLU A 114 17.76 -10.34 4.70
N THR A 115 17.36 -11.50 5.20
CA THR A 115 16.07 -12.11 4.89
C THR A 115 14.91 -11.29 5.48
N PRO A 116 13.78 -11.13 4.74
CA PRO A 116 12.55 -10.62 5.32
C PRO A 116 12.17 -11.41 6.59
N VAL A 117 11.62 -10.72 7.59
CA VAL A 117 11.24 -11.41 8.83
C VAL A 117 9.90 -12.11 8.59
N TYR A 118 9.86 -13.44 8.64
CA TYR A 118 8.63 -14.25 8.45
C TYR A 118 8.02 -14.78 9.77
N ARG A 119 8.32 -14.14 10.92
CA ARG A 119 7.92 -14.64 12.25
C ARG A 119 6.45 -14.34 12.55
N THR A 120 5.86 -15.10 13.47
CA THR A 120 4.53 -14.80 14.03
C THR A 120 4.45 -13.35 14.52
N GLY A 121 3.48 -12.59 14.02
CA GLY A 121 3.36 -11.15 14.28
C GLY A 121 4.15 -10.24 13.33
N SER A 122 4.83 -10.79 12.33
CA SER A 122 5.40 -10.02 11.22
C SER A 122 4.30 -9.55 10.26
N PRO A 123 4.42 -8.33 9.69
CA PRO A 123 3.57 -7.88 8.59
C PRO A 123 3.82 -8.65 7.28
N ASN A 124 4.90 -9.44 7.18
CA ASN A 124 5.26 -10.19 5.98
C ASN A 124 4.80 -11.65 6.12
N ILE A 125 3.74 -12.03 5.39
CA ILE A 125 3.20 -13.39 5.42
C ILE A 125 4.01 -14.27 4.46
N GLU A 126 4.52 -15.39 4.94
CA GLU A 126 5.28 -16.32 4.10
C GLU A 126 4.38 -17.00 3.04
N MET A 127 4.93 -17.22 1.85
CA MET A 127 4.32 -18.00 0.77
C MET A 127 5.39 -18.80 0.03
N ASP A 128 5.01 -19.92 -0.61
CA ASP A 128 5.92 -20.66 -1.50
C ASP A 128 5.91 -20.14 -2.95
N GLU A 129 6.97 -20.44 -3.69
CA GLU A 129 7.13 -20.04 -5.10
C GLU A 129 6.02 -20.63 -5.98
N HIS A 130 5.58 -21.87 -5.71
CA HIS A 130 4.56 -22.53 -6.51
C HIS A 130 3.22 -21.78 -6.46
N THR A 131 2.80 -21.39 -5.25
CA THR A 131 1.60 -20.60 -4.97
C THR A 131 1.67 -19.25 -5.64
N PHE A 132 2.82 -18.58 -5.55
CA PHE A 132 3.06 -17.32 -6.28
C PHE A 132 2.87 -17.50 -7.78
N MET A 133 3.47 -18.53 -8.36
CA MET A 133 3.37 -18.81 -9.79
C MET A 133 1.93 -19.13 -10.22
N VAL A 134 1.17 -19.87 -9.42
CA VAL A 134 -0.27 -20.11 -9.69
C VAL A 134 -1.05 -18.80 -9.74
N ASN A 135 -0.86 -17.89 -8.77
CA ASN A 135 -1.56 -16.61 -8.77
C ASN A 135 -1.08 -15.68 -9.89
N ARG A 136 0.22 -15.69 -10.19
CA ARG A 136 0.81 -14.95 -11.31
C ARG A 136 0.24 -15.41 -12.65
N GLU A 137 0.19 -16.70 -12.91
CA GLU A 137 -0.40 -17.26 -14.13
C GLU A 137 -1.87 -16.86 -14.25
N ARG A 138 -2.66 -16.99 -13.17
CA ARG A 138 -4.06 -16.55 -13.16
C ARG A 138 -4.22 -15.06 -13.46
N ALA A 139 -3.35 -14.22 -12.90
CA ALA A 139 -3.36 -12.78 -13.19
C ALA A 139 -3.04 -12.49 -14.66
N VAL A 140 -2.01 -13.15 -15.21
CA VAL A 140 -1.60 -13.00 -16.61
C VAL A 140 -2.67 -13.52 -17.56
N ASP A 141 -3.25 -14.69 -17.30
CA ASP A 141 -4.34 -15.27 -18.09
C ASP A 141 -5.56 -14.35 -18.10
N TYR A 142 -5.94 -13.80 -16.93
CA TYR A 142 -7.00 -12.83 -16.84
C TYR A 142 -6.70 -11.59 -17.70
N LEU A 143 -5.52 -11.00 -17.53
CA LEU A 143 -5.11 -9.82 -18.32
C LEU A 143 -5.12 -10.10 -19.82
N ASN A 144 -4.63 -11.27 -20.25
CA ASN A 144 -4.63 -11.69 -21.66
C ASN A 144 -6.03 -11.97 -22.22
N SER A 145 -7.01 -12.21 -21.36
CA SER A 145 -8.40 -12.42 -21.78
C SER A 145 -9.21 -11.11 -21.95
N LEU A 146 -8.63 -9.97 -21.56
CA LEU A 146 -9.25 -8.66 -21.74
C LEU A 146 -9.03 -8.13 -23.16
N ASP A 147 -10.03 -7.44 -23.70
CA ASP A 147 -9.91 -6.73 -24.99
C ASP A 147 -8.81 -5.65 -24.97
N LYS A 148 -8.57 -5.07 -23.80
CA LYS A 148 -7.59 -3.99 -23.58
C LYS A 148 -6.87 -4.20 -22.27
N VAL A 149 -5.56 -4.00 -22.31
CA VAL A 149 -4.67 -3.93 -21.14
C VAL A 149 -3.90 -2.63 -21.21
N PHE A 150 -3.65 -2.01 -20.05
CA PHE A 150 -2.91 -0.76 -19.95
C PHE A 150 -1.52 -1.04 -19.38
N VAL A 151 -0.48 -0.65 -20.12
CA VAL A 151 0.91 -0.84 -19.74
C VAL A 151 1.62 0.50 -19.69
N ASN A 152 2.21 0.81 -18.53
CA ASN A 152 3.00 2.02 -18.35
C ASN A 152 4.37 1.64 -17.78
N ASP A 153 5.42 2.05 -18.50
CA ASP A 153 6.80 2.02 -18.04
C ASP A 153 7.13 3.35 -17.38
N GLN A 154 7.59 3.29 -16.13
CA GLN A 154 7.83 4.46 -15.29
C GLN A 154 9.07 4.27 -14.44
N PHE A 155 9.51 5.34 -13.80
CA PHE A 155 10.60 5.29 -12.85
C PHE A 155 10.15 5.59 -11.43
N LEU A 156 10.86 5.02 -10.46
CA LEU A 156 10.83 5.42 -9.06
C LEU A 156 12.20 5.94 -8.65
N ASN A 157 12.21 6.73 -7.58
CA ASN A 157 13.38 7.39 -7.01
C ASN A 157 13.98 8.48 -7.92
N TRP A 158 13.93 9.73 -7.45
CA TRP A 158 14.44 10.89 -8.18
C TRP A 158 15.98 10.98 -8.19
N ASP A 159 16.67 10.16 -7.39
CA ASP A 159 18.13 10.04 -7.47
C ASP A 159 18.53 9.21 -8.71
N PRO A 160 19.21 9.80 -9.70
CA PRO A 160 19.57 9.10 -10.94
C PRO A 160 20.42 7.85 -10.72
N GLU A 161 21.25 7.81 -9.68
CA GLU A 161 22.11 6.65 -9.37
C GLU A 161 21.32 5.47 -8.77
N ASN A 162 20.16 5.76 -8.19
CA ASN A 162 19.32 4.80 -7.47
C ASN A 162 17.90 4.69 -8.08
N ARG A 163 17.75 5.11 -9.33
CA ARG A 163 16.48 5.08 -10.07
C ARG A 163 16.09 3.64 -10.38
N ILE A 164 14.81 3.34 -10.25
CA ILE A 164 14.28 1.97 -10.44
C ILE A 164 13.29 2.01 -11.61
N LYS A 165 13.49 1.14 -12.60
CA LYS A 165 12.52 0.95 -13.70
C LYS A 165 11.38 0.06 -13.27
N VAL A 166 10.16 0.56 -13.33
CA VAL A 166 8.96 -0.21 -12.98
C VAL A 166 8.02 -0.29 -14.18
N ARG A 167 7.58 -1.51 -14.49
CA ARG A 167 6.52 -1.77 -15.47
C ARG A 167 5.22 -2.07 -14.74
N ILE A 168 4.17 -1.34 -15.07
CA ILE A 168 2.83 -1.56 -14.52
C ILE A 168 1.95 -2.11 -15.63
N VAL A 169 1.39 -3.30 -15.41
CA VAL A 169 0.40 -3.92 -16.29
C VAL A 169 -0.92 -3.95 -15.53
N SER A 170 -1.96 -3.30 -16.05
CA SER A 170 -3.22 -3.13 -15.31
C SER A 170 -4.45 -3.36 -16.19
N ALA A 171 -5.49 -3.94 -15.57
CA ALA A 171 -6.78 -4.18 -16.21
C ALA A 171 -7.60 -2.89 -16.40
N ARG A 172 -7.46 -1.90 -15.51
CA ARG A 172 -8.29 -0.68 -15.51
C ARG A 172 -7.47 0.55 -15.90
N ALA A 173 -8.03 1.38 -16.79
CA ALA A 173 -7.40 2.62 -17.25
C ALA A 173 -7.02 3.56 -16.09
N TYR A 174 -7.86 3.69 -15.07
CA TYR A 174 -7.58 4.60 -13.95
C TYR A 174 -6.40 4.11 -13.09
N HIS A 175 -6.12 2.80 -13.03
CA HIS A 175 -4.94 2.28 -12.33
C HIS A 175 -3.65 2.66 -13.06
N SER A 176 -3.68 2.60 -14.39
CA SER A 176 -2.60 3.12 -15.24
C SER A 176 -2.41 4.63 -15.06
N LEU A 177 -3.49 5.42 -15.05
CA LEU A 177 -3.42 6.87 -14.77
C LEU A 177 -2.93 7.17 -13.35
N PHE A 178 -3.37 6.40 -12.35
CA PHE A 178 -2.88 6.50 -10.98
C PHE A 178 -1.37 6.30 -10.92
N MET A 179 -0.83 5.25 -11.55
CA MET A 179 0.62 5.01 -11.55
C MET A 179 1.38 6.05 -12.38
N HIS A 180 0.79 6.59 -13.43
CA HIS A 180 1.34 7.73 -14.18
C HIS A 180 1.41 9.03 -13.34
N ASN A 181 0.50 9.20 -12.37
CA ASN A 181 0.56 10.30 -11.41
C ASN A 181 1.56 10.02 -10.28
N MET A 182 1.62 8.77 -9.78
CA MET A 182 2.42 8.42 -8.60
C MET A 182 3.89 8.12 -8.91
N CYS A 183 4.25 7.81 -10.15
CA CYS A 183 5.62 7.51 -10.57
C CYS A 183 6.26 8.69 -11.30
N ILE A 184 7.58 8.62 -11.49
CA ILE A 184 8.35 9.57 -12.28
C ILE A 184 8.23 9.17 -13.76
N ARG A 185 7.71 10.10 -14.56
CA ARG A 185 7.48 9.86 -15.99
C ARG A 185 8.79 9.86 -16.77
N PRO A 186 9.06 8.83 -17.60
CA PRO A 186 10.15 8.84 -18.55
C PRO A 186 9.97 9.96 -19.57
N THR A 187 11.08 10.50 -20.08
CA THR A 187 11.05 11.26 -21.34
C THR A 187 10.77 10.29 -22.51
N PRO A 188 10.35 10.80 -23.70
CA PRO A 188 10.17 9.94 -24.87
C PRO A 188 11.41 9.11 -25.22
N GLU A 189 12.60 9.69 -25.11
CA GLU A 189 13.87 9.01 -25.35
C GLU A 189 14.17 7.94 -24.30
N GLU A 190 13.91 8.22 -23.01
CA GLU A 190 14.05 7.23 -21.95
C GLU A 190 13.06 6.07 -22.10
N LEU A 191 11.88 6.34 -22.64
CA LEU A 191 10.86 5.32 -22.90
C LEU A 191 11.24 4.42 -24.07
N GLU A 192 11.76 5.00 -25.17
CA GLU A 192 12.31 4.24 -26.30
C GLU A 192 13.47 3.34 -25.86
N ASN A 193 14.30 3.84 -24.94
CA ASN A 193 15.47 3.13 -24.40
C ASN A 193 15.22 2.45 -23.04
N PHE A 194 13.96 2.24 -22.64
CA PHE A 194 13.63 1.77 -21.29
C PHE A 194 14.22 0.38 -20.99
N GLY A 195 14.24 -0.49 -22.00
CA GLY A 195 14.76 -1.85 -21.91
C GLY A 195 13.94 -2.72 -20.96
N THR A 196 14.62 -3.61 -20.23
CA THR A 196 13.97 -4.50 -19.25
C THR A 196 13.67 -3.75 -17.95
N PRO A 197 12.44 -3.81 -17.41
CA PRO A 197 12.13 -3.22 -16.12
C PRO A 197 12.88 -3.92 -14.99
N ASP A 198 13.24 -3.17 -13.95
CA ASP A 198 13.78 -3.73 -12.73
C ASP A 198 12.70 -4.43 -11.91
N PHE A 199 11.44 -4.00 -12.00
CA PHE A 199 10.33 -4.60 -11.28
C PHE A 199 9.02 -4.52 -12.07
N THR A 200 8.18 -5.55 -11.98
CA THR A 200 6.91 -5.59 -12.72
C THR A 200 5.72 -5.79 -11.78
N ILE A 201 4.68 -4.97 -11.94
CA ILE A 201 3.43 -5.07 -11.19
C ILE A 201 2.33 -5.57 -12.14
N TYR A 202 1.74 -6.72 -11.83
CA TYR A 202 0.56 -7.25 -12.50
C TYR A 202 -0.68 -6.94 -11.66
N ASN A 203 -1.39 -5.88 -12.03
CA ASN A 203 -2.64 -5.50 -11.39
C ASN A 203 -3.83 -6.11 -12.14
N ALA A 204 -4.17 -7.33 -11.72
CA ALA A 204 -5.38 -8.06 -12.08
C ALA A 204 -6.46 -7.92 -10.99
N GLY A 205 -6.50 -6.78 -10.30
CA GLY A 205 -7.32 -6.56 -9.11
C GLY A 205 -8.83 -6.78 -9.27
N GLN A 206 -9.36 -6.72 -10.49
CA GLN A 206 -10.76 -7.08 -10.80
C GLN A 206 -11.02 -8.60 -10.75
N PHE A 207 -9.98 -9.42 -10.87
CA PHE A 207 -10.09 -10.87 -10.85
C PHE A 207 -9.83 -11.42 -9.45
N PRO A 208 -10.73 -12.23 -8.88
CA PRO A 208 -10.57 -12.73 -7.53
C PRO A 208 -9.47 -13.80 -7.41
N CYS A 209 -8.75 -13.76 -6.31
CA CYS A 209 -7.88 -14.85 -5.90
C CYS A 209 -8.72 -16.10 -5.56
N ASN A 210 -8.15 -17.28 -5.84
CA ASN A 210 -8.78 -18.54 -5.48
C ASN A 210 -8.49 -18.84 -4.00
N ARG A 211 -9.54 -18.76 -3.17
CA ARG A 211 -9.47 -19.02 -1.72
C ARG A 211 -8.99 -20.45 -1.36
N TYR A 212 -9.03 -21.38 -2.32
CA TYR A 212 -8.60 -22.76 -2.12
C TYR A 212 -7.14 -23.00 -2.50
N THR A 213 -6.47 -22.01 -3.09
CA THR A 213 -5.01 -22.06 -3.28
C THR A 213 -4.33 -21.98 -1.91
N HIS A 214 -3.23 -22.72 -1.74
CA HIS A 214 -2.42 -22.71 -0.52
C HIS A 214 -2.05 -21.26 -0.11
N TYR A 215 -1.93 -20.99 1.19
CA TYR A 215 -1.73 -19.65 1.78
C TYR A 215 -2.85 -18.60 1.58
N MET A 216 -3.89 -18.86 0.79
CA MET A 216 -4.98 -17.90 0.59
C MET A 216 -6.02 -17.96 1.70
N THR A 217 -6.35 -16.79 2.24
CA THR A 217 -7.34 -16.63 3.33
C THR A 217 -8.60 -15.90 2.88
N SER A 218 -8.59 -15.30 1.70
CA SER A 218 -9.70 -14.55 1.13
C SER A 218 -9.67 -14.56 -0.40
N SER A 219 -10.65 -13.91 -1.04
CA SER A 219 -10.65 -13.67 -2.49
C SER A 219 -9.66 -12.57 -2.91
N THR A 220 -8.90 -11.99 -1.99
CA THR A 220 -7.90 -10.95 -2.24
C THR A 220 -6.50 -11.47 -1.93
N SER A 221 -5.57 -11.21 -2.84
CA SER A 221 -4.15 -11.44 -2.56
C SER A 221 -3.26 -10.37 -3.17
N ILE A 222 -2.24 -10.03 -2.40
CA ILE A 222 -1.14 -9.16 -2.80
C ILE A 222 0.11 -9.96 -2.57
N ASP A 223 0.69 -10.42 -3.68
CA ASP A 223 1.79 -11.36 -3.66
C ASP A 223 3.06 -10.67 -4.15
N LEU A 224 4.16 -10.86 -3.44
CA LEU A 224 5.47 -10.29 -3.73
C LEU A 224 6.50 -11.38 -3.89
N ASN A 225 7.25 -11.30 -4.99
CA ASN A 225 8.41 -12.13 -5.23
C ASN A 225 9.63 -11.25 -5.50
N LEU A 226 10.52 -11.16 -4.51
CA LEU A 226 11.69 -10.29 -4.58
C LEU A 226 12.76 -10.83 -5.53
N ALA A 227 12.89 -12.17 -5.64
CA ALA A 227 13.83 -12.83 -6.55
C ALA A 227 13.46 -12.54 -8.01
N ARG A 228 12.17 -12.66 -8.32
CA ARG A 228 11.62 -12.38 -9.64
C ARG A 228 11.41 -10.90 -9.90
N ARG A 229 11.42 -10.08 -8.84
CA ARG A 229 11.07 -8.66 -8.86
C ARG A 229 9.67 -8.42 -9.45
N GLU A 230 8.71 -9.17 -8.94
CA GLU A 230 7.33 -9.15 -9.42
C GLU A 230 6.35 -8.96 -8.25
N MET A 231 5.27 -8.22 -8.52
CA MET A 231 4.11 -8.09 -7.65
C MET A 231 2.84 -8.51 -8.40
N VAL A 232 1.98 -9.28 -7.75
CA VAL A 232 0.69 -9.72 -8.29
C VAL A 232 -0.43 -9.25 -7.38
N ILE A 233 -1.41 -8.54 -7.94
CA ILE A 233 -2.58 -8.04 -7.22
C ILE A 233 -3.83 -8.70 -7.79
N LEU A 234 -4.59 -9.36 -6.92
CA LEU A 234 -5.84 -10.05 -7.22
C LEU A 234 -6.92 -9.66 -6.21
N GLY A 235 -8.16 -9.50 -6.67
CA GLY A 235 -9.36 -9.34 -5.83
C GLY A 235 -9.53 -8.01 -5.12
N THR A 236 -8.68 -7.02 -5.39
CA THR A 236 -8.80 -5.66 -4.84
C THR A 236 -8.56 -4.61 -5.92
N GLN A 237 -9.36 -3.55 -5.89
CA GLN A 237 -9.24 -2.43 -6.80
C GLN A 237 -8.66 -1.19 -6.11
N TYR A 238 -8.29 -1.28 -4.83
CA TYR A 238 -7.68 -0.16 -4.12
C TYR A 238 -6.32 0.19 -4.73
N ALA A 239 -6.18 1.41 -5.27
CA ALA A 239 -4.96 1.82 -5.98
C ALA A 239 -3.73 1.88 -5.07
N GLY A 240 -3.96 2.11 -3.77
CA GLY A 240 -2.91 2.11 -2.75
C GLY A 240 -2.13 0.80 -2.67
N GLU A 241 -2.67 -0.34 -3.11
CA GLU A 241 -1.92 -1.60 -3.17
C GLU A 241 -0.73 -1.51 -4.14
N MET A 242 -0.89 -0.85 -5.28
CA MET A 242 0.25 -0.66 -6.20
C MET A 242 1.30 0.28 -5.62
N LYS A 243 0.88 1.34 -4.90
CA LYS A 243 1.81 2.25 -4.20
C LYS A 243 2.66 1.51 -3.18
N LYS A 244 2.13 0.49 -2.48
CA LYS A 244 2.92 -0.32 -1.53
C LYS A 244 4.16 -0.97 -2.15
N ALA A 245 4.18 -1.20 -3.47
CA ALA A 245 5.36 -1.69 -4.17
C ALA A 245 6.57 -0.77 -3.99
N PHE A 246 6.34 0.53 -3.80
CA PHE A 246 7.40 1.53 -3.65
C PHE A 246 8.20 1.27 -2.38
N SER A 247 7.54 1.04 -1.26
CA SER A 247 8.17 0.65 0.01
C SER A 247 8.97 -0.67 -0.08
N VAL A 248 8.48 -1.64 -0.86
CA VAL A 248 9.20 -2.91 -1.13
C VAL A 248 10.48 -2.64 -1.93
N LEU A 249 10.37 -1.85 -2.99
CA LEU A 249 11.47 -1.44 -3.85
C LEU A 249 12.50 -0.58 -3.12
N CYS A 250 12.05 0.23 -2.17
CA CYS A 250 12.91 0.90 -1.22
C CYS A 250 13.72 -0.12 -0.45
N THR A 251 13.07 -1.12 0.15
CA THR A 251 13.79 -2.16 0.89
C THR A 251 14.82 -2.88 0.00
N ILE A 252 14.47 -3.27 -1.24
CA ILE A 252 15.43 -3.89 -2.17
C ILE A 252 16.62 -2.96 -2.46
N SER A 253 16.38 -1.66 -2.61
CA SER A 253 17.43 -0.65 -2.82
C SER A 253 18.29 -0.46 -1.57
N CYS A 254 17.67 -0.44 -0.38
CA CYS A 254 18.34 -0.41 0.93
C CYS A 254 19.23 -1.63 1.17
N LEU A 255 18.89 -2.78 0.56
CA LEU A 255 19.63 -4.04 0.62
C LEU A 255 20.79 -4.08 -0.39
N SER A 256 20.55 -3.55 -1.59
CA SER A 256 21.53 -3.54 -2.67
C SER A 256 22.63 -2.49 -2.43
N VAL A 257 22.27 -1.36 -1.83
CA VAL A 257 23.16 -0.25 -1.49
C VAL A 257 23.29 -0.23 0.03
N LYS A 258 24.50 -0.44 0.57
CA LYS A 258 24.80 -0.57 2.01
C LYS A 258 24.44 0.66 2.88
N SER A 259 23.63 1.59 2.40
CA SER A 259 23.62 2.97 2.90
C SER A 259 22.33 3.77 2.69
N CYS A 260 21.16 3.19 2.39
CA CYS A 260 19.91 3.99 2.39
C CYS A 260 18.90 3.46 3.40
N PRO A 261 18.62 4.11 4.55
CA PRO A 261 17.36 3.90 5.24
C PRO A 261 16.26 4.62 4.47
N SER A 262 15.20 3.91 4.09
CA SER A 262 13.92 4.55 3.76
C SER A 262 13.34 5.16 5.02
N ILE A 263 13.03 6.45 4.99
CA ILE A 263 12.29 7.11 6.07
C ILE A 263 10.94 7.47 5.48
N LEU A 264 9.87 6.92 6.06
CA LEU A 264 8.49 7.21 5.70
C LEU A 264 8.12 8.62 6.22
N ALA A 265 8.62 9.64 5.55
CA ALA A 265 8.59 10.99 6.08
C ALA A 265 8.52 12.07 5.02
N ALA A 266 7.54 12.97 5.13
CA ALA A 266 7.50 14.17 4.30
C ALA A 266 8.75 15.04 4.52
N ILE A 267 9.34 15.58 3.45
CA ILE A 267 10.57 16.37 3.53
C ILE A 267 10.36 17.76 2.91
N GLY A 268 10.58 18.79 3.72
CA GLY A 268 10.58 20.20 3.32
C GLY A 268 11.98 20.80 3.38
N ALA A 269 12.37 21.56 2.34
CA ALA A 269 13.66 22.26 2.25
C ALA A 269 13.46 23.78 2.25
N LYS A 270 14.06 24.50 3.21
CA LYS A 270 14.11 25.99 3.16
C LYS A 270 14.92 26.45 1.94
N MET A 271 14.61 27.65 1.43
CA MET A 271 15.37 28.34 0.36
C MET A 271 16.89 28.43 0.63
N GLU A 272 17.32 28.40 1.91
CA GLU A 272 18.73 28.36 2.35
C GLU A 272 19.14 27.01 3.00
N MET A 273 18.43 25.94 2.65
CA MET A 273 18.74 24.54 2.92
C MET A 273 18.97 24.13 4.39
N LEU A 274 17.82 23.93 5.05
CA LEU A 274 17.69 23.18 6.28
C LEU A 274 16.48 22.26 6.17
N LEU A 275 16.74 20.96 6.25
CA LEU A 275 15.86 19.85 5.86
C LEU A 275 15.38 19.08 7.09
N SER A 276 14.09 18.73 7.08
CA SER A 276 13.44 17.93 8.12
C SER A 276 12.63 16.79 7.49
N SER A 277 12.78 15.57 8.01
CA SER A 277 11.90 14.44 7.69
C SER A 277 10.80 14.32 8.74
N LEU A 278 9.52 14.36 8.35
CA LEU A 278 8.35 14.19 9.23
C LEU A 278 7.75 12.78 9.18
N ALA A 279 8.02 11.94 10.18
CA ALA A 279 7.39 10.61 10.31
C ALA A 279 6.15 10.68 11.22
N CYS A 280 5.02 10.08 10.82
CA CYS A 280 3.72 10.16 11.51
C CYS A 280 2.73 9.10 10.98
N GLN A 281 1.77 8.70 11.81
CA GLN A 281 0.62 7.87 11.41
C GLN A 281 -0.68 8.66 11.29
N VAL A 282 -0.68 9.95 11.63
CA VAL A 282 -1.92 10.71 11.89
C VAL A 282 -2.36 11.50 10.68
N ARG A 283 -3.69 11.50 10.49
CA ARG A 283 -4.47 12.12 9.41
C ARG A 283 -4.13 13.56 9.00
N TYR A 284 -3.56 14.37 9.88
CA TYR A 284 -3.46 15.83 9.69
C TYR A 284 -2.04 16.38 9.98
N GLY A 285 -1.02 15.51 10.00
CA GLY A 285 0.33 15.86 10.44
C GLY A 285 1.32 16.10 9.31
N LYS A 286 1.57 15.07 8.47
CA LYS A 286 2.67 15.09 7.50
C LYS A 286 2.44 16.07 6.36
N THR A 287 1.43 15.81 5.52
CA THR A 287 1.18 16.55 4.29
C THR A 287 0.98 18.03 4.59
N THR A 288 0.14 18.34 5.57
CA THR A 288 -0.16 19.72 5.99
C THR A 288 1.06 20.47 6.56
N LEU A 289 1.95 19.83 7.32
CA LEU A 289 3.17 20.47 7.84
C LEU A 289 4.29 20.56 6.80
N SER A 290 4.28 19.69 5.79
CA SER A 290 5.24 19.70 4.69
C SER A 290 4.93 20.76 3.62
N THR A 291 3.64 21.11 3.45
CA THR A 291 3.20 22.23 2.63
C THR A 291 3.38 23.53 3.43
N ASP A 292 4.54 24.16 3.24
CA ASP A 292 4.88 25.48 3.78
C ASP A 292 5.31 26.38 2.62
N HIS A 293 4.74 27.57 2.52
CA HIS A 293 5.05 28.53 1.45
C HIS A 293 6.53 28.96 1.46
N ASN A 294 7.22 28.83 2.60
CA ASN A 294 8.63 29.19 2.76
C ASN A 294 9.60 28.03 2.47
N ARG A 295 9.09 26.84 2.12
CA ARG A 295 9.90 25.65 1.87
C ARG A 295 9.47 24.94 0.59
N TYR A 296 10.43 24.46 -0.16
CA TYR A 296 10.12 23.55 -1.25
C TYR A 296 9.75 22.17 -0.72
N LEU A 297 8.67 21.60 -1.24
CA LEU A 297 8.27 20.22 -1.01
C LEU A 297 9.15 19.29 -1.84
N ILE A 298 9.80 18.32 -1.20
CA ILE A 298 10.50 17.23 -1.90
C ILE A 298 9.53 16.09 -2.21
N GLY A 299 8.67 15.75 -1.24
CA GLY A 299 7.60 14.75 -1.37
C GLY A 299 6.83 14.65 -0.06
N ASP A 300 5.64 14.05 -0.10
CA ASP A 300 4.73 13.99 1.05
C ASP A 300 4.78 12.70 1.86
N ASP A 301 5.28 11.58 1.30
CA ASP A 301 5.20 10.28 1.98
C ASP A 301 6.49 9.45 1.99
N GLU A 302 7.06 9.09 0.83
CA GLU A 302 8.19 8.15 0.76
C GLU A 302 9.51 8.77 0.27
N HIS A 303 10.56 8.71 1.10
CA HIS A 303 11.91 9.20 0.75
C HIS A 303 13.03 8.20 1.08
N CYS A 304 14.12 8.27 0.30
CA CYS A 304 15.37 7.53 0.56
C CYS A 304 16.45 8.52 1.01
N TRP A 305 17.15 8.24 2.11
CA TRP A 305 18.37 8.96 2.48
C TRP A 305 19.62 8.23 1.96
N GLY A 306 19.96 8.48 0.69
CA GLY A 306 21.13 7.96 0.00
C GLY A 306 22.46 8.61 0.44
N ASP A 307 23.53 8.32 -0.29
CA ASP A 307 24.86 8.86 0.02
C ASP A 307 25.06 10.31 -0.43
N ASN A 308 24.25 10.78 -1.38
CA ASN A 308 24.29 12.15 -1.90
C ASN A 308 23.26 13.08 -1.23
N GLY A 309 22.33 12.53 -0.44
CA GLY A 309 21.24 13.31 0.16
C GLY A 309 19.97 12.50 0.31
N VAL A 310 18.85 13.19 0.13
CA VAL A 310 17.49 12.67 0.16
C VAL A 310 16.90 12.77 -1.25
N SER A 311 16.21 11.73 -1.67
CA SER A 311 15.35 11.74 -2.85
C SER A 311 13.93 11.31 -2.50
N ASN A 312 12.94 11.89 -3.18
CA ASN A 312 11.59 11.33 -3.20
C ASN A 312 11.60 10.02 -4.01
N ILE A 313 10.85 9.02 -3.57
CA ILE A 313 10.65 7.79 -4.35
C ILE A 313 9.54 7.97 -5.39
N GLU A 314 8.58 8.84 -5.09
CA GLU A 314 7.35 9.04 -5.85
C GLU A 314 7.46 10.21 -6.83
N GLY A 315 6.66 10.19 -7.89
CA GLY A 315 6.45 11.32 -8.82
C GLY A 315 5.15 12.09 -8.59
N GLY A 316 4.43 11.80 -7.51
CA GLY A 316 3.16 12.44 -7.16
C GLY A 316 2.79 12.25 -5.70
N CYS A 317 1.58 12.68 -5.36
CA CYS A 317 1.03 12.61 -4.01
C CYS A 317 -0.28 11.83 -3.99
N TYR A 318 -0.51 11.09 -2.90
CA TYR A 318 -1.73 10.31 -2.68
C TYR A 318 -2.48 10.77 -1.42
N ALA A 319 -2.98 12.01 -1.48
CA ALA A 319 -3.53 12.73 -0.35
C ALA A 319 -4.89 12.18 0.10
N LYS A 320 -5.20 12.31 1.40
CA LYS A 320 -6.56 12.13 1.91
C LYS A 320 -7.40 13.36 1.59
N CYS A 321 -8.67 13.14 1.25
CA CYS A 321 -9.58 14.21 0.83
C CYS A 321 -10.77 14.40 1.77
N ILE A 322 -10.90 13.58 2.82
CA ILE A 322 -12.01 13.72 3.75
C ILE A 322 -11.90 15.06 4.50
N ASP A 323 -13.00 15.79 4.57
CA ASP A 323 -13.12 17.14 5.14
C ASP A 323 -12.16 18.18 4.50
N LEU A 324 -11.69 17.93 3.27
CA LEU A 324 -10.84 18.84 2.52
C LEU A 324 -11.56 20.16 2.23
N SER A 325 -10.91 21.28 2.56
CA SER A 325 -11.40 22.61 2.24
C SER A 325 -10.27 23.50 1.75
N ARG A 326 -10.61 24.45 0.89
CA ARG A 326 -9.66 25.38 0.28
C ARG A 326 -8.95 26.26 1.33
N GLU A 327 -9.63 26.59 2.42
CA GLU A 327 -9.13 27.45 3.48
C GLU A 327 -8.09 26.74 4.34
N LYS A 328 -8.29 25.44 4.59
CA LYS A 328 -7.40 24.63 5.43
C LYS A 328 -6.18 24.15 4.64
N GLU A 329 -6.39 23.68 3.41
CA GLU A 329 -5.37 22.99 2.59
C GLU A 329 -5.42 23.47 1.12
N PRO A 330 -5.08 24.75 0.86
CA PRO A 330 -5.21 25.35 -0.46
C PRO A 330 -4.35 24.67 -1.53
N ASP A 331 -3.15 24.20 -1.18
CA ASP A 331 -2.23 23.56 -2.12
C ASP A 331 -2.81 22.24 -2.66
N ILE A 332 -3.33 21.40 -1.76
CA ILE A 332 -3.99 20.13 -2.12
C ILE A 332 -5.26 20.41 -2.92
N TRP A 333 -6.08 21.38 -2.47
CA TRP A 333 -7.29 21.78 -3.18
C TRP A 333 -7.00 22.20 -4.62
N ASN A 334 -6.00 23.08 -4.81
CA ASN A 334 -5.64 23.59 -6.14
C ASN A 334 -4.94 22.53 -7.02
N ALA A 335 -4.36 21.49 -6.41
CA ALA A 335 -3.82 20.35 -7.13
C ALA A 335 -4.92 19.42 -7.69
N ILE A 336 -6.16 19.50 -7.21
CA ILE A 336 -7.27 18.73 -7.78
C ILE A 336 -7.78 19.43 -9.05
N LYS A 337 -7.30 18.96 -10.20
CA LYS A 337 -7.66 19.45 -11.54
C LYS A 337 -7.60 18.30 -12.54
N PHE A 338 -7.78 18.61 -13.83
CA PHE A 338 -7.72 17.58 -14.88
C PHE A 338 -6.45 16.71 -14.75
N GLY A 339 -6.60 15.38 -14.85
CA GLY A 339 -5.53 14.41 -14.62
C GLY A 339 -5.47 13.85 -13.19
N THR A 340 -6.09 14.51 -12.19
CA THR A 340 -6.20 13.97 -10.84
C THR A 340 -7.18 12.81 -10.78
N VAL A 341 -6.83 11.75 -10.04
CA VAL A 341 -7.73 10.63 -9.73
C VAL A 341 -8.31 10.84 -8.35
N LEU A 342 -9.63 10.92 -8.23
CA LEU A 342 -10.34 10.91 -6.95
C LEU A 342 -10.86 9.50 -6.68
N GLU A 343 -10.42 8.90 -5.57
CA GLU A 343 -10.81 7.54 -5.18
C GLU A 343 -11.83 7.58 -4.03
N ASN A 344 -12.96 6.91 -4.25
CA ASN A 344 -14.06 6.74 -3.28
C ASN A 344 -14.71 8.03 -2.77
N VAL A 345 -14.61 9.14 -3.51
CA VAL A 345 -15.34 10.37 -3.21
C VAL A 345 -16.79 10.30 -3.72
N VAL A 346 -17.69 11.03 -3.06
CA VAL A 346 -19.05 11.26 -3.53
C VAL A 346 -19.12 12.62 -4.20
N PHE A 347 -19.88 12.74 -5.28
CA PHE A 347 -20.07 13.99 -6.00
C PHE A 347 -21.52 14.10 -6.48
N ASP A 348 -21.99 15.33 -6.66
CA ASP A 348 -23.33 15.59 -7.19
C ASP A 348 -23.38 15.27 -8.69
N GLU A 349 -24.33 14.44 -9.11
CA GLU A 349 -24.40 13.96 -10.50
C GLU A 349 -24.70 15.07 -11.52
N HIS A 350 -25.33 16.17 -11.09
CA HIS A 350 -25.71 17.30 -11.94
C HIS A 350 -24.63 18.38 -11.98
N THR A 351 -24.16 18.85 -10.82
CA THR A 351 -23.16 19.92 -10.71
C THR A 351 -21.74 19.40 -10.91
N ARG A 352 -21.51 18.09 -10.71
CA ARG A 352 -20.20 17.43 -10.67
C ARG A 352 -19.28 17.94 -9.55
N GLU A 353 -19.83 18.67 -8.59
CA GLU A 353 -19.09 19.11 -7.40
C GLU A 353 -18.90 17.94 -6.44
N VAL A 354 -17.68 17.82 -5.92
CA VAL A 354 -17.30 16.75 -4.99
C VAL A 354 -17.68 17.17 -3.57
N ASP A 355 -18.41 16.31 -2.86
CA ASP A 355 -18.65 16.47 -1.43
C ASP A 355 -17.55 15.76 -0.65
N TYR A 356 -16.57 16.56 -0.20
CA TYR A 356 -15.46 16.06 0.61
C TYR A 356 -15.84 15.72 2.05
N SER A 357 -17.05 16.08 2.51
CA SER A 357 -17.53 15.75 3.85
C SER A 357 -18.28 14.41 3.90
N ASP A 358 -18.70 13.88 2.74
CA ASP A 358 -19.43 12.63 2.63
C ASP A 358 -18.53 11.41 2.94
N LYS A 359 -18.98 10.60 3.90
CA LYS A 359 -18.30 9.40 4.41
C LYS A 359 -19.06 8.10 4.10
N SER A 360 -20.14 8.18 3.32
CA SER A 360 -21.05 7.05 3.04
C SER A 360 -20.36 5.89 2.32
N VAL A 361 -19.29 6.15 1.56
CA VAL A 361 -18.44 5.11 0.97
C VAL A 361 -17.33 4.71 1.93
N THR A 362 -16.53 5.67 2.39
CA THR A 362 -15.42 5.45 3.31
C THR A 362 -14.90 6.77 3.87
N GLU A 363 -14.32 6.77 5.06
CA GLU A 363 -13.50 7.90 5.55
C GLU A 363 -12.13 7.99 4.87
N ASN A 364 -11.72 6.97 4.10
CA ASN A 364 -10.44 6.93 3.39
C ASN A 364 -10.57 7.42 1.94
N THR A 365 -11.25 8.54 1.71
CA THR A 365 -11.30 9.17 0.39
C THR A 365 -9.94 9.75 0.02
N ARG A 366 -9.57 9.69 -1.28
CA ARG A 366 -8.22 10.03 -1.74
C ARG A 366 -8.20 10.85 -3.02
N ALA A 367 -7.12 11.61 -3.20
CA ALA A 367 -6.74 12.23 -4.47
C ALA A 367 -5.30 11.84 -4.83
N ALA A 368 -5.11 11.28 -6.03
CA ALA A 368 -3.81 11.01 -6.60
C ALA A 368 -3.52 12.01 -7.73
N TYR A 369 -2.49 12.83 -7.55
CA TYR A 369 -2.08 13.86 -8.51
C TYR A 369 -0.57 13.91 -8.64
N PRO A 370 -0.05 14.32 -9.81
CA PRO A 370 1.38 14.40 -10.06
C PRO A 370 2.01 15.55 -9.26
N ILE A 371 3.30 15.42 -8.92
CA ILE A 371 3.99 16.35 -8.01
C ILE A 371 4.06 17.78 -8.57
N GLU A 372 4.05 17.92 -9.90
CA GLU A 372 4.00 19.19 -10.63
C GLU A 372 2.75 20.02 -10.33
N TYR A 373 1.71 19.41 -9.76
CA TYR A 373 0.49 20.13 -9.40
C TYR A 373 0.64 20.93 -8.11
N ILE A 374 1.69 20.66 -7.32
CA ILE A 374 2.04 21.44 -6.14
C ILE A 374 3.00 22.57 -6.57
N PRO A 375 2.60 23.86 -6.47
CA PRO A 375 3.41 24.98 -6.97
C PRO A 375 4.80 25.09 -6.34
N ASN A 376 4.91 24.71 -5.06
CA ASN A 376 6.14 24.79 -4.29
C ASN A 376 6.92 23.45 -4.28
N ALA A 377 6.65 22.53 -5.20
CA ALA A 377 7.44 21.31 -5.33
C ALA A 377 8.84 21.61 -5.90
N LYS A 378 9.87 20.97 -5.35
CA LYS A 378 11.20 20.98 -5.95
C LYS A 378 11.28 19.93 -7.03
N ILE A 379 11.64 20.32 -8.25
CA ILE A 379 11.86 19.40 -9.37
C ILE A 379 13.27 19.65 -9.91
N PRO A 380 14.17 18.65 -9.96
CA PRO A 380 13.99 17.27 -9.47
C PRO A 380 13.82 17.20 -7.94
N CYS A 381 13.06 16.21 -7.49
CA CYS A 381 12.72 16.01 -6.07
C CYS A 381 13.88 15.39 -5.26
N VAL A 382 15.04 16.04 -5.30
CA VAL A 382 16.26 15.67 -4.58
C VAL A 382 16.73 16.82 -3.70
N ALA A 383 17.31 16.50 -2.56
CA ALA A 383 17.88 17.48 -1.64
C ALA A 383 19.14 16.91 -0.96
N PRO A 384 20.08 17.76 -0.50
CA PRO A 384 21.18 17.36 0.37
C PRO A 384 20.78 16.62 1.67
N HIS A 385 21.76 16.32 2.51
CA HIS A 385 21.53 15.62 3.77
C HIS A 385 20.66 16.44 4.76
N PRO A 386 19.74 15.79 5.49
CA PRO A 386 18.91 16.44 6.47
C PRO A 386 19.70 16.89 7.69
N LYS A 387 19.39 18.08 8.19
CA LYS A 387 19.96 18.63 9.43
C LYS A 387 19.08 18.31 10.64
N ASN A 388 17.80 18.04 10.42
CA ASN A 388 16.85 17.65 11.46
C ASN A 388 16.06 16.41 11.04
N VAL A 389 15.72 15.57 12.01
CA VAL A 389 14.80 14.44 11.87
C VAL A 389 13.66 14.70 12.86
N ILE A 390 12.43 14.82 12.37
CA ILE A 390 11.26 15.18 13.18
C ILE A 390 10.30 13.99 13.23
N LEU A 391 10.13 13.43 14.42
CA LEU A 391 9.14 12.40 14.69
C LEU A 391 7.87 13.09 15.18
N LEU A 392 6.75 12.88 14.49
CA LEU A 392 5.45 13.41 14.89
C LEU A 392 4.67 12.34 15.63
N ALA A 393 4.15 12.69 16.81
CA ALA A 393 3.24 11.85 17.57
C ALA A 393 1.95 12.63 17.85
N CYS A 394 0.79 12.01 17.64
CA CYS A 394 -0.46 12.57 18.12
C CYS A 394 -0.78 11.97 19.47
N ASP A 395 -0.32 12.61 20.54
CA ASP A 395 -0.57 12.13 21.89
C ASP A 395 -1.91 12.62 22.43
N ALA A 396 -2.91 11.73 22.45
CA ALA A 396 -4.23 12.04 23.00
C ALA A 396 -4.28 11.92 24.53
N PHE A 397 -3.24 11.40 25.18
CA PHE A 397 -3.16 11.33 26.64
C PHE A 397 -2.64 12.64 27.25
N GLY A 398 -2.05 13.52 26.42
CA GLY A 398 -1.60 14.86 26.82
C GLY A 398 -0.39 14.83 27.75
N VAL A 399 0.46 13.82 27.61
CA VAL A 399 1.64 13.55 28.44
C VAL A 399 2.91 14.06 27.74
N LEU A 400 2.99 13.92 26.41
CA LEU A 400 4.14 14.39 25.63
C LEU A 400 4.19 15.93 25.61
N PRO A 401 5.37 16.53 25.82
CA PRO A 401 5.53 17.97 25.63
C PRO A 401 5.33 18.34 24.15
N PRO A 402 5.05 19.62 23.84
CA PRO A 402 4.86 20.07 22.46
C PRO A 402 6.07 19.79 21.55
N VAL A 403 7.29 19.88 22.10
CA VAL A 403 8.53 19.54 21.40
C VAL A 403 9.59 19.05 22.37
N SER A 404 10.32 18.02 21.97
CA SER A 404 11.51 17.51 22.66
C SER A 404 12.69 17.41 21.69
N LYS A 405 13.87 17.83 22.16
CA LYS A 405 15.15 17.51 21.51
C LYS A 405 15.58 16.12 21.99
N LEU A 406 15.86 15.22 21.05
CA LEU A 406 16.19 13.83 21.34
C LEU A 406 17.69 13.58 21.25
N SER A 407 18.20 12.69 22.11
CA SER A 407 19.48 12.04 21.86
C SER A 407 19.36 11.03 20.71
N LEU A 408 20.50 10.51 20.21
CA LEU A 408 20.48 9.48 19.18
C LEU A 408 19.73 8.22 19.64
N ALA A 409 19.99 7.76 20.87
CA ALA A 409 19.32 6.61 21.46
C ALA A 409 17.81 6.83 21.63
N GLN A 410 17.39 8.02 22.08
CA GLN A 410 15.97 8.37 22.18
C GLN A 410 15.32 8.46 20.79
N THR A 411 16.03 8.95 19.79
CA THR A 411 15.53 9.00 18.40
C THR A 411 15.30 7.59 17.87
N MET A 412 16.26 6.68 18.07
CA MET A 412 16.08 5.27 17.71
C MET A 412 14.90 4.63 18.45
N TYR A 413 14.77 4.87 19.75
CA TYR A 413 13.67 4.37 20.56
C TYR A 413 12.32 4.81 20.00
N HIS A 414 12.11 6.13 19.86
CA HIS A 414 10.84 6.66 19.35
C HIS A 414 10.59 6.27 17.88
N PHE A 415 11.64 6.11 17.08
CA PHE A 415 11.53 5.62 15.71
C PHE A 415 11.05 4.17 15.66
N ILE A 416 11.61 3.28 16.50
CA ILE A 416 11.17 1.89 16.61
C ILE A 416 9.76 1.80 17.21
N SER A 417 9.42 2.64 18.20
CA SER A 417 8.08 2.64 18.79
C SER A 417 7.03 3.09 17.78
N GLY A 418 7.30 4.16 17.02
CA GLY A 418 6.32 4.75 16.11
C GLY A 418 4.97 5.01 16.78
N TYR A 419 5.01 5.67 17.93
CA TYR A 419 3.84 5.92 18.78
C TYR A 419 2.89 6.95 18.16
N THR A 420 1.60 6.65 18.23
CA THR A 420 0.51 7.61 18.08
C THR A 420 -0.68 7.20 18.95
N ALA A 421 -1.61 8.10 19.21
CA ALA A 421 -2.92 7.74 19.72
C ALA A 421 -3.97 7.81 18.60
N LEU A 422 -4.84 6.80 18.55
CA LEU A 422 -6.11 6.84 17.84
C LEU A 422 -7.11 7.60 18.70
N VAL A 423 -7.86 8.51 18.11
CA VAL A 423 -8.92 9.31 18.76
C VAL A 423 -10.29 9.01 18.17
N ALA A 424 -11.36 9.38 18.86
CA ALA A 424 -12.74 9.14 18.38
C ALA A 424 -13.00 9.79 17.01
N GLY A 425 -13.74 9.10 16.13
CA GLY A 425 -13.89 9.49 14.72
C GLY A 425 -12.63 9.26 13.87
N THR A 426 -11.69 8.52 14.47
CA THR A 426 -10.43 7.86 14.05
C THR A 426 -10.57 6.75 13.00
N GLU A 427 -11.23 5.72 13.45
CA GLU A 427 -11.46 4.45 12.79
C GLU A 427 -12.79 3.95 13.35
N ASP A 428 -13.42 3.04 12.64
CA ASP A 428 -14.73 2.54 13.04
C ASP A 428 -14.66 1.89 14.43
N GLY A 429 -15.59 2.24 15.32
CA GLY A 429 -15.68 1.70 16.68
C GLY A 429 -14.82 2.35 17.78
N ILE A 430 -13.94 3.31 17.50
CA ILE A 430 -13.11 3.96 18.54
C ILE A 430 -13.86 5.11 19.22
N LYS A 431 -14.14 4.97 20.52
CA LYS A 431 -14.81 6.00 21.35
C LYS A 431 -13.88 6.69 22.35
N GLU A 432 -12.86 5.99 22.83
CA GLU A 432 -11.86 6.52 23.76
C GLU A 432 -10.46 6.46 23.13
N PRO A 433 -9.51 7.32 23.54
CA PRO A 433 -8.17 7.30 22.98
C PRO A 433 -7.46 5.98 23.24
N GLN A 434 -6.92 5.38 22.19
CA GLN A 434 -6.12 4.16 22.27
C GLN A 434 -4.71 4.42 21.79
N ALA A 435 -3.72 3.94 22.53
CA ALA A 435 -2.33 4.00 22.11
C ALA A 435 -2.08 2.95 21.00
N THR A 436 -1.43 3.39 19.93
CA THR A 436 -1.07 2.56 18.79
C THR A 436 0.41 2.75 18.49
N PHE A 437 1.04 1.66 18.11
CA PHE A 437 2.45 1.61 17.79
C PHE A 437 2.59 0.96 16.43
N SER A 438 3.26 1.63 15.50
CA SER A 438 3.66 1.03 14.23
C SER A 438 5.11 1.38 13.97
N ALA A 439 5.94 0.36 14.12
CA ALA A 439 7.38 0.46 14.07
C ALA A 439 7.86 1.19 12.83
N CYS A 440 8.87 2.05 13.01
CA CYS A 440 9.43 2.91 11.97
C CYS A 440 8.38 3.83 11.31
N PHE A 441 7.25 4.07 11.98
CA PHE A 441 6.08 4.79 11.46
C PHE A 441 5.45 4.17 10.20
N GLY A 442 5.74 2.89 9.93
CA GLY A 442 5.39 2.20 8.69
C GLY A 442 5.45 0.69 8.80
N ALA A 443 5.03 0.11 9.92
CA ALA A 443 5.17 -1.32 10.20
C ALA A 443 4.61 -2.21 9.08
N ALA A 444 3.49 -1.85 8.46
CA ALA A 444 2.88 -2.62 7.38
C ALA A 444 3.74 -2.71 6.09
N PHE A 445 4.80 -1.91 5.99
CA PHE A 445 5.58 -1.75 4.75
C PHE A 445 7.06 -2.12 4.91
N ILE A 446 7.50 -2.47 6.12
CA ILE A 446 8.88 -2.86 6.37
C ILE A 446 9.09 -4.35 6.13
N MET A 447 10.12 -4.69 5.34
CA MET A 447 10.48 -6.09 5.09
C MET A 447 11.46 -6.65 6.13
N MET A 448 12.35 -5.80 6.66
CA MET A 448 13.37 -6.16 7.65
C MET A 448 12.92 -5.87 9.09
N HIS A 449 13.66 -6.39 10.06
CA HIS A 449 13.42 -6.07 11.47
C HIS A 449 13.59 -4.55 11.74
N PRO A 450 12.69 -3.90 12.50
CA PRO A 450 12.74 -2.45 12.78
C PRO A 450 14.10 -1.93 13.26
N THR A 451 14.82 -2.72 14.05
CA THR A 451 16.15 -2.33 14.58
C THR A 451 17.17 -2.09 13.48
N LYS A 452 17.05 -2.74 12.31
CA LYS A 452 17.95 -2.51 11.18
C LYS A 452 17.75 -1.12 10.60
N TYR A 453 16.50 -0.71 10.38
CA TYR A 453 16.19 0.67 9.93
C TYR A 453 16.62 1.71 10.97
N ALA A 454 16.41 1.44 12.25
CA ALA A 454 16.84 2.34 13.33
C ALA A 454 18.37 2.49 13.38
N ALA A 455 19.12 1.41 13.20
CA ALA A 455 20.58 1.45 13.14
C ALA A 455 21.07 2.24 11.91
N MET A 456 20.44 2.06 10.76
CA MET A 456 20.75 2.82 9.55
C MET A 456 20.44 4.31 9.71
N LEU A 457 19.31 4.66 10.31
CA LEU A 457 18.96 6.03 10.66
C LEU A 457 20.00 6.65 11.59
N ALA A 458 20.38 5.92 12.65
CA ALA A 458 21.36 6.40 13.63
C ALA A 458 22.73 6.66 12.98
N ALA A 459 23.21 5.74 12.14
CA ALA A 459 24.48 5.89 11.42
C ALA A 459 24.47 7.11 10.48
N LYS A 460 23.36 7.36 9.78
CA LYS A 460 23.21 8.56 8.93
C LYS A 460 23.16 9.85 9.74
N MET A 461 22.40 9.86 10.84
CA MET A 461 22.33 11.03 11.70
C MET A 461 23.68 11.38 12.32
N GLU A 462 24.44 10.38 12.78
CA GLU A 462 25.78 10.55 13.33
C GLU A 462 26.77 11.06 12.26
N LYS A 463 26.79 10.44 11.08
CA LYS A 463 27.66 10.83 9.96
C LYS A 463 27.45 12.28 9.50
N HIS A 464 26.20 12.74 9.50
CA HIS A 464 25.82 14.04 8.93
C HIS A 464 25.47 15.10 9.97
N GLY A 465 25.59 14.79 11.27
CA GLY A 465 25.31 15.72 12.36
C GLY A 465 23.84 16.14 12.48
N ALA A 466 22.91 15.26 12.10
CA ALA A 466 21.49 15.56 12.13
C ALA A 466 20.92 15.50 13.57
N THR A 467 20.03 16.43 13.91
CA THR A 467 19.39 16.49 15.24
C THR A 467 18.00 15.84 15.22
N GLY A 468 17.72 14.95 16.18
CA GLY A 468 16.40 14.33 16.36
C GLY A 468 15.45 15.20 17.19
N TRP A 469 14.19 15.23 16.80
CA TRP A 469 13.10 15.96 17.46
C TRP A 469 11.87 15.08 17.58
N LEU A 470 11.15 15.18 18.69
CA LEU A 470 9.79 14.64 18.85
C LEU A 470 8.84 15.82 18.97
N VAL A 471 7.84 15.91 18.10
CA VAL A 471 6.83 16.98 18.10
C VAL A 471 5.46 16.37 18.32
N ASN A 472 4.78 16.83 19.39
CA ASN A 472 3.42 16.41 19.69
C ASN A 472 2.44 17.25 18.86
N THR A 473 1.61 16.58 18.07
CA THR A 473 0.51 17.17 17.28
C THR A 473 -0.87 16.81 17.82
N GLY A 474 -0.91 16.15 18.98
CA GLY A 474 -2.10 15.72 19.69
C GLY A 474 -2.59 16.75 20.70
N TRP A 475 -2.70 16.36 21.96
CA TRP A 475 -3.27 17.14 23.06
C TRP A 475 -2.20 17.60 24.04
N SER A 476 -2.49 18.69 24.75
CA SER A 476 -1.66 19.24 25.82
C SER A 476 -2.55 19.84 26.92
N GLY A 477 -2.03 19.88 28.15
CA GLY A 477 -2.75 20.41 29.31
C GLY A 477 -3.82 19.45 29.88
N GLY A 478 -3.78 18.18 29.47
CA GLY A 478 -4.73 17.14 29.88
C GLY A 478 -4.98 16.12 28.77
N ARG A 479 -5.59 15.00 29.13
CA ARG A 479 -6.02 13.96 28.18
C ARG A 479 -7.15 14.45 27.28
N TYR A 480 -7.44 13.73 26.21
CA TYR A 480 -8.62 13.95 25.38
C TYR A 480 -9.89 14.08 26.26
N GLY A 481 -10.67 15.13 26.02
CA GLY A 481 -11.86 15.47 26.79
C GLY A 481 -11.63 16.49 27.91
N SER A 482 -10.41 16.61 28.46
CA SER A 482 -10.07 17.62 29.47
C SER A 482 -8.98 18.61 29.02
N GLY A 483 -8.02 18.15 28.23
CA GLY A 483 -6.99 18.98 27.60
C GLY A 483 -7.41 19.54 26.25
N ASN A 484 -6.54 20.34 25.66
CA ASN A 484 -6.78 20.97 24.36
C ASN A 484 -5.86 20.39 23.29
N ARG A 485 -6.40 20.19 22.07
CA ARG A 485 -5.59 19.83 20.92
C ARG A 485 -4.62 20.97 20.59
N ILE A 486 -3.36 20.65 20.35
CA ILE A 486 -2.34 21.63 19.95
C ILE A 486 -2.76 22.22 18.61
N LYS A 487 -2.96 23.54 18.59
CA LYS A 487 -3.34 24.26 17.37
C LYS A 487 -2.23 24.13 16.32
N LEU A 488 -2.60 23.85 15.07
CA LEU A 488 -1.65 23.70 13.96
C LEU A 488 -0.70 24.90 13.82
N ALA A 489 -1.18 26.12 14.09
CA ALA A 489 -0.36 27.34 14.08
C ALA A 489 0.82 27.28 15.08
N TYR A 490 0.64 26.65 16.25
CA TYR A 490 1.73 26.46 17.21
C TYR A 490 2.72 25.40 16.74
N THR A 491 2.23 24.30 16.18
CA THR A 491 3.09 23.28 15.58
C THR A 491 3.94 23.88 14.45
N ARG A 492 3.36 24.69 13.56
CA ARG A 492 4.13 25.39 12.51
C ARG A 492 5.24 26.28 13.09
N LYS A 493 4.93 27.08 14.13
CA LYS A 493 5.94 27.89 14.82
C LYS A 493 7.07 27.05 15.45
N ILE A 494 6.74 25.89 16.02
CA ILE A 494 7.74 24.95 16.54
C ILE A 494 8.65 24.47 15.41
N ILE A 495 8.07 24.04 14.28
CA ILE A 495 8.82 23.61 13.11
C ILE A 495 9.72 24.75 12.60
N ASP A 496 9.21 25.98 12.50
CA ASP A 496 10.01 27.15 12.13
C ASP A 496 11.16 27.44 13.10
N ALA A 497 10.95 27.22 14.40
CA ALA A 497 11.96 27.38 15.43
C ALA A 497 13.02 26.25 15.42
N ILE A 498 12.64 25.03 15.05
CA ILE A 498 13.59 23.95 14.71
C ILE A 498 14.42 24.39 13.51
N HIS A 499 13.75 24.90 12.47
CA HIS A 499 14.41 25.20 11.21
C HIS A 499 15.34 26.42 11.27
N SER A 500 15.01 27.44 12.06
CA SER A 500 15.87 28.60 12.29
C SER A 500 17.06 28.31 13.20
N GLY A 501 17.10 27.13 13.84
CA GLY A 501 18.07 26.80 14.88
C GLY A 501 17.81 27.51 16.21
N SER A 502 16.71 28.25 16.35
CA SER A 502 16.34 28.91 17.61
C SER A 502 16.19 27.90 18.74
N LEU A 503 15.58 26.74 18.48
CA LEU A 503 15.44 25.70 19.49
C LEU A 503 16.78 25.04 19.86
N LEU A 504 17.75 24.98 18.94
CA LEU A 504 19.08 24.44 19.29
C LEU A 504 19.80 25.27 20.37
N LYS A 505 19.48 26.57 20.47
CA LYS A 505 20.06 27.53 21.43
C LYS A 505 19.20 27.74 22.68
N ALA A 506 18.03 27.11 22.75
CA ALA A 506 17.11 27.28 23.87
C ALA A 506 17.58 26.53 25.12
N ASN A 507 17.09 26.96 26.30
CA ASN A 507 17.31 26.25 27.55
C ASN A 507 16.35 25.05 27.65
N TYR A 508 16.89 23.88 28.03
CA TYR A 508 16.12 22.65 28.17
C TYR A 508 16.08 22.17 29.61
N LYS A 509 14.94 21.61 30.01
CA LYS A 509 14.79 20.83 31.24
C LYS A 509 14.56 19.36 30.86
N LYS A 510 15.23 18.44 31.55
CA LYS A 510 14.94 17.00 31.41
C LYS A 510 13.55 16.71 31.97
N THR A 511 12.75 15.97 31.21
CA THR A 511 11.46 15.45 31.67
C THR A 511 11.70 14.29 32.63
N GLU A 512 11.05 14.29 33.78
CA GLU A 512 11.24 13.26 34.82
C GLU A 512 10.82 11.85 34.36
N VAL A 513 9.80 11.76 33.50
CA VAL A 513 9.24 10.48 33.04
C VAL A 513 9.98 9.90 31.83
N PHE A 514 10.38 10.75 30.87
CA PHE A 514 10.97 10.31 29.59
C PHE A 514 12.48 10.57 29.45
N GLY A 515 13.11 11.13 30.50
CA GLY A 515 14.50 11.58 30.49
C GLY A 515 15.49 10.68 31.21
N ASP A 516 15.03 9.61 31.86
CA ASP A 516 15.88 8.65 32.58
C ASP A 516 16.24 7.44 31.69
N PRO A 517 17.51 7.26 31.31
CA PRO A 517 17.95 6.11 30.51
C PRO A 517 17.84 4.76 31.26
N ASN A 518 17.58 4.76 32.57
CA ASN A 518 17.51 3.55 33.40
C ASN A 518 16.07 3.07 33.70
N ARG A 519 15.04 3.74 33.18
CA ARG A 519 13.61 3.33 33.32
C ARG A 519 12.98 2.94 31.97
N GLY A 520 13.77 2.30 31.12
CA GLY A 520 13.32 1.73 29.84
C GLY A 520 12.53 0.44 30.00
#